data_AF-A0AA45WZ53-F1
#
_entry.id   AF-A0AA45WZ53-F1
#
_cell.length_a   1.000
_cell.length_b   1.000
_cell.length_c   1.000
_cell.angle_alpha   90.00
_cell.angle_beta   90.00
_cell.angle_gamma   90.00
#
_symmetry.space_group_name_H-M   'P 1'
#
loop_
_entity.id
_entity.type
_entity.pdbx_description
1 polymer ?
#
loop_
_entity_poly.entity_id
_entity_poly.type
_entity_poly.pdbx_seq_one_letter_code
_entity_poly.pdbx_strand_id
1 'polypeptide(L)'
;MLGHTPIPGYLKSKSNQNNYAFSGESKRIIIDRLKRNVNISIVGYKGDFSVERNLVEKYQPILNIKHNPRPVDALIEARKRNRLIAQG
;
A
#
# COMPACT_ATOMS: atom_id res chain seq x y z
N MET A 1 7.04 5.29 -0.82
CA MET A 1 6.18 4.90 0.35
C MET A 1 6.98 4.73 1.66
N LEU A 2 8.24 4.26 1.64
CA LEU A 2 9.11 4.22 2.84
C LEU A 2 10.46 4.90 2.58
N GLY A 3 10.44 6.11 2.01
CA GLY A 3 11.65 6.80 1.51
C GLY A 3 12.03 6.45 0.07
N HIS A 4 11.39 5.44 -0.53
CA HIS A 4 11.59 5.06 -1.93
C HIS A 4 10.48 5.58 -2.85
N THR A 5 10.84 5.90 -4.08
CA THR A 5 9.96 6.27 -5.19
C THR A 5 9.80 5.11 -6.18
N PRO A 6 8.67 5.02 -6.89
CA PRO A 6 8.45 3.98 -7.89
C PRO A 6 9.27 4.23 -9.16
N ILE A 7 9.28 3.23 -10.04
CA ILE A 7 9.84 3.36 -11.38
C ILE A 7 9.05 4.43 -12.14
N PRO A 8 9.71 5.52 -12.61
CA PRO A 8 9.03 6.57 -13.35
C PRO A 8 8.35 6.06 -14.61
N GLY A 9 7.16 6.57 -14.93
CA GLY A 9 6.41 6.19 -16.13
C GLY A 9 5.89 4.73 -16.17
N TYR A 10 6.07 3.94 -15.10
CA TYR A 10 5.61 2.54 -15.04
C TYR A 10 4.10 2.35 -15.31
N LEU A 11 3.30 3.38 -15.04
CA LEU A 11 1.85 3.37 -15.24
C LEU A 11 1.41 3.86 -16.62
N LYS A 12 2.29 4.45 -17.46
CA LYS A 12 1.89 5.10 -18.73
C LYS A 12 1.00 4.25 -19.64
N SER A 13 1.27 2.95 -19.71
CA SER A 13 0.56 2.00 -20.58
C SER A 13 -0.41 1.08 -19.85
N LYS A 14 -0.66 1.29 -18.55
CA LYS A 14 -1.48 0.38 -17.73
C LYS A 14 -2.90 0.90 -17.57
N SER A 15 -3.89 0.04 -17.76
CA SER A 15 -5.28 0.37 -17.45
C SER A 15 -5.45 0.69 -15.95
N ASN A 16 -4.77 -0.03 -15.08
CA ASN A 16 -4.75 0.24 -13.64
C ASN A 16 -3.68 1.30 -13.29
N GLN A 17 -4.14 2.51 -12.99
CA GLN A 17 -3.32 3.67 -12.62
C GLN A 17 -2.95 3.74 -11.12
N ASN A 18 -3.19 2.68 -10.36
CA ASN A 18 -2.91 2.62 -8.92
C ASN A 18 -1.76 1.67 -8.57
N ASN A 19 -1.49 0.67 -9.40
CA ASN A 19 -0.54 -0.40 -9.10
C ASN A 19 0.83 -0.12 -9.74
N TYR A 20 1.59 0.81 -9.16
CA TYR A 20 2.96 1.10 -9.57
C TYR A 20 3.99 0.12 -8.97
N ALA A 21 5.14 -0.04 -9.64
CA ALA A 21 6.23 -0.89 -9.17
C ALA A 21 7.45 -0.08 -8.71
N PHE A 22 8.28 -0.72 -7.89
CA PHE A 22 9.57 -0.20 -7.43
C PHE A 22 10.70 -1.01 -8.09
N SER A 23 11.91 -0.45 -8.14
CA SER A 23 13.10 -1.19 -8.55
C SER A 23 13.31 -2.43 -7.66
N GLY A 24 14.04 -3.44 -8.15
CA GLY A 24 14.30 -4.67 -7.38
C GLY A 24 14.94 -4.38 -6.02
N GLU A 25 15.90 -3.46 -5.97
CA GLU A 25 16.54 -3.01 -4.74
C GLU A 25 15.56 -2.32 -3.78
N SER A 26 14.82 -1.33 -4.26
CA SER A 26 13.83 -0.61 -3.44
C SER A 26 12.74 -1.55 -2.92
N LYS A 27 12.28 -2.49 -3.76
CA LYS A 27 11.31 -3.51 -3.37
C LYS A 27 11.83 -4.37 -2.23
N ARG A 28 13.09 -4.83 -2.31
CA ARG A 28 13.73 -5.61 -1.24
C ARG A 28 13.78 -4.83 0.07
N ILE A 29 14.21 -3.57 0.04
CA ILE A 29 14.29 -2.73 1.24
C ILE A 29 12.90 -2.50 1.86
N ILE A 30 11.89 -2.21 1.03
CA ILE A 30 10.51 -2.01 1.50
C ILE A 30 9.99 -3.28 2.19
N ILE A 31 10.18 -4.46 1.58
CA ILE A 31 9.76 -5.75 2.15
C ILE A 31 10.44 -5.98 3.50
N ASP A 32 11.75 -5.77 3.57
CA ASP A 32 12.52 -5.94 4.81
C ASP A 32 12.05 -5.01 5.92
N ARG A 33 11.71 -3.76 5.60
CA ARG A 33 11.17 -2.82 6.59
C ARG A 33 9.78 -3.24 7.03
N LEU A 34 8.93 -3.71 6.14
CA LEU A 34 7.60 -4.22 6.52
C LEU A 34 7.72 -5.43 7.46
N LYS A 35 8.57 -6.41 7.13
CA LYS A 35 8.80 -7.59 7.97
C LYS A 35 9.28 -7.24 9.38
N ARG A 36 10.10 -6.20 9.53
CA ARG A 36 10.64 -5.76 10.83
C ARG A 36 9.69 -4.92 11.67
N ASN A 37 8.70 -4.27 11.05
CA ASN A 37 7.89 -3.25 11.73
C ASN A 37 6.39 -3.54 11.72
N VAL A 38 5.94 -4.63 11.08
CA VAL A 38 4.52 -4.99 10.99
C VAL A 38 4.31 -6.34 11.67
N ASN A 39 3.36 -6.36 12.61
CA ASN A 39 2.84 -7.62 13.13
C ASN A 39 1.76 -8.17 12.17
N ILE A 40 1.91 -9.43 11.76
CA ILE A 40 1.02 -10.07 10.80
C ILE A 40 0.24 -11.15 11.54
N SER A 41 -1.09 -11.06 11.52
CA SER A 41 -1.99 -12.13 11.96
C SER A 41 -2.76 -12.66 10.77
N ILE A 42 -2.76 -13.99 10.59
CA ILE A 42 -3.48 -14.67 9.53
C ILE A 42 -4.64 -15.41 10.18
N VAL A 43 -5.87 -15.06 9.80
CA VAL A 43 -7.08 -15.68 10.32
C VAL A 43 -7.82 -16.35 9.17
N GLY A 44 -8.11 -17.64 9.31
CA GLY A 44 -8.97 -18.35 8.37
C GLY A 44 -10.41 -17.84 8.49
N TYR A 45 -10.98 -17.36 7.39
CA TYR A 45 -12.36 -16.89 7.35
C TYR A 45 -13.12 -17.64 6.26
N LYS A 46 -14.26 -18.23 6.62
CA LYS A 46 -15.19 -18.89 5.69
C LYS A 46 -16.43 -18.00 5.55
N GLY A 47 -16.39 -17.11 4.57
CA GLY A 47 -17.44 -16.14 4.25
C GLY A 47 -17.05 -15.31 3.04
N ASP A 48 -17.74 -14.21 2.79
CA ASP A 48 -17.42 -13.32 1.67
C ASP A 48 -16.33 -12.27 2.03
N PHE A 49 -15.87 -11.52 1.03
CA PHE A 49 -14.82 -10.50 1.22
C PHE A 49 -15.31 -9.23 1.94
N SER A 50 -16.60 -9.10 2.29
CA SER A 50 -17.11 -7.92 3.00
C SER A 50 -16.48 -7.78 4.40
N VAL A 51 -15.98 -8.88 4.98
CA VAL A 51 -15.24 -8.88 6.25
C VAL A 51 -14.01 -7.98 6.22
N GLU A 52 -13.39 -7.75 5.05
CA GLU A 52 -12.21 -6.88 4.92
C GLU A 52 -12.50 -5.49 5.45
N ARG A 53 -13.66 -4.92 5.10
CA ARG A 53 -14.06 -3.59 5.55
C ARG A 53 -14.14 -3.54 7.08
N ASN A 54 -14.82 -4.50 7.69
CA ASN A 54 -14.99 -4.56 9.15
C ASN A 54 -13.62 -4.70 9.85
N LEU A 55 -12.71 -5.49 9.29
CA LEU A 55 -11.36 -5.67 9.84
C LEU A 55 -10.55 -4.38 9.73
N VAL A 56 -10.59 -3.69 8.59
CA VAL A 56 -9.89 -2.42 8.40
C VAL A 56 -10.45 -1.33 9.31
N GLU A 57 -11.78 -1.25 9.45
CA GLU A 57 -12.43 -0.29 10.36
C GLU A 57 -12.07 -0.56 11.83
N LYS A 58 -12.03 -1.83 12.23
CA LYS A 58 -11.70 -2.26 13.60
C LYS A 58 -10.23 -2.07 13.96
N TYR A 59 -9.32 -2.55 13.10
CA TYR A 59 -7.88 -2.59 13.41
C TYR A 59 -7.10 -1.39 12.89
N GLN A 60 -7.70 -0.58 12.02
CA GLN A 60 -7.14 0.68 11.50
C GLN A 60 -5.69 0.54 11.02
N PRO A 61 -5.35 -0.49 10.21
CA PRO A 61 -3.97 -0.76 9.85
C PRO A 61 -3.38 0.42 9.08
N ILE A 62 -2.17 0.82 9.47
CA ILE A 62 -1.46 2.01 8.95
C ILE A 62 -1.41 2.02 7.41
N LEU A 63 -1.29 0.86 6.78
CA LEU A 63 -1.14 0.72 5.31
C LEU A 63 -2.46 0.81 4.54
N ASN A 64 -3.62 0.77 5.20
CA ASN A 64 -4.92 0.91 4.57
C ASN A 64 -5.42 2.35 4.68
N ILE A 65 -5.78 2.91 3.52
CA ILE A 65 -6.43 4.23 3.42
C ILE A 65 -7.93 4.03 3.24
N LYS A 66 -8.32 3.15 2.32
CA LYS A 66 -9.73 2.81 2.07
C LYS A 66 -10.30 2.10 3.32
N HIS A 67 -11.50 2.51 3.73
CA HIS A 67 -12.22 1.99 4.91
C HIS A 67 -11.53 2.21 6.26
N ASN A 68 -10.32 2.77 6.31
CA ASN A 68 -9.70 3.11 7.59
C ASN A 68 -10.33 4.43 8.08
N PRO A 69 -11.01 4.46 9.25
CA PRO A 69 -11.61 5.67 9.79
C PRO A 69 -10.56 6.71 10.22
N ARG A 70 -9.29 6.32 10.37
CA ARG A 70 -8.17 7.18 10.73
C ARG A 70 -6.98 6.92 9.80
N PRO A 71 -7.10 7.25 8.50
CA PRO A 71 -6.02 7.03 7.57
C PRO A 71 -4.84 7.96 7.88
N VAL A 72 -3.62 7.50 7.64
CA VAL A 72 -2.42 8.31 7.90
C VAL A 72 -2.16 9.27 6.74
N ASP A 73 -2.22 10.57 7.00
CA ASP A 73 -2.02 11.62 5.98
C ASP A 73 -0.70 11.50 5.24
N ALA A 74 0.39 11.23 5.97
CA ALA A 74 1.71 11.01 5.37
C ALA A 74 1.70 9.85 4.35
N LEU A 75 0.86 8.84 4.56
CA LEU A 75 0.70 7.73 3.62
C LEU A 75 -0.11 8.13 2.39
N ILE A 76 -1.19 8.89 2.57
CA ILE A 76 -2.01 9.44 1.49
C ILE A 76 -1.11 10.25 0.55
N GLU A 77 -0.37 11.21 1.10
CA GLU A 77 0.52 12.06 0.34
C GLU A 77 1.65 11.27 -0.32
N ALA A 78 2.24 10.30 0.38
CA ALA A 78 3.26 9.45 -0.20
C ALA A 78 2.71 8.62 -1.38
N ARG A 79 1.47 8.11 -1.31
CA ARG A 79 0.86 7.36 -2.42
C ARG A 79 0.52 8.26 -3.60
N LYS A 80 0.03 9.47 -3.33
CA LYS A 80 -0.25 10.49 -4.36
C LYS A 80 1.03 10.84 -5.12
N ARG A 81 2.11 11.19 -4.41
CA ARG A 81 3.42 11.49 -5.02
C ARG A 81 3.97 10.33 -5.85
N ASN A 82 3.94 9.11 -5.31
CA ASN A 82 4.41 7.94 -6.05
C ASN A 82 3.59 7.72 -7.33
N ARG A 83 2.26 7.89 -7.28
CA ARG A 83 1.41 7.75 -8.46
C ARG A 83 1.81 8.73 -9.56
N LEU A 84 2.02 10.02 -9.21
CA LEU A 84 2.45 11.03 -10.16
C LEU A 84 3.79 10.66 -10.82
N ILE A 85 4.78 10.23 -10.03
CA ILE A 85 6.08 9.78 -10.56
C ILE A 85 5.90 8.59 -11.51
N ALA A 86 5.08 7.61 -11.11
CA ALA A 86 4.86 6.41 -11.90
C ALA A 86 4.01 6.66 -13.16
N GLN A 87 3.19 7.70 -13.18
CA GLN A 87 2.50 8.17 -14.38
C GLN A 87 3.49 8.85 -15.33
N GLY A 88 4.47 9.55 -14.77
CA GLY A 88 5.63 10.13 -15.47
C GLY A 88 5.30 11.13 -16.55
#